data_AF-A0A6I4SKG6-F1
#
_entry.id   AF-A0A6I4SKG6-F1
#
_cell.length_a   1.000
_cell.length_b   1.000
_cell.length_c   1.000
_cell.angle_alpha   90.00
_cell.angle_beta   90.00
_cell.angle_gamma   90.00
#
_symmetry.space_group_name_H-M   'P 1'
#
loop_
_entity.id
_entity.type
_entity.pdbx_description
1 polymer ?
#
loop_
_entity_poly.entity_id
_entity_poly.type
_entity_poly.pdbx_seq_one_letter_code
_entity_poly.pdbx_strand_id
1 'polypeptide(L)'
;MAKKSKALSDNSASVPGPSTNPATNVMMADIVMRVGTSVMRGFVEKRFLKGRYGKDTAQEIVNNRSLKKTLATVAVAKLATKSTPGAVVIGSGLLVKTLWDRSQRRRDAKKAGDQTLIEQARSEDADE
;
A
#
# COMPACT_ATOMS: atom_id res chain seq x y z
N MET A 1 -1.59 -40.15 -29.15
CA MET A 1 -1.57 -39.18 -28.03
C MET A 1 -2.60 -38.07 -28.25
N ALA A 2 -3.92 -38.33 -28.13
CA ALA A 2 -4.96 -37.35 -28.51
C ALA A 2 -6.04 -37.11 -27.44
N LYS A 3 -5.83 -37.55 -26.19
CA LYS A 3 -6.87 -37.51 -25.14
C LYS A 3 -6.77 -36.31 -24.19
N LYS A 4 -5.77 -35.42 -24.35
CA LYS A 4 -5.45 -34.38 -23.36
C LYS A 4 -6.09 -33.00 -23.61
N SER A 5 -6.62 -32.75 -24.81
CA SER A 5 -7.23 -31.45 -25.16
C SER A 5 -8.72 -31.33 -24.78
N LYS A 6 -9.44 -32.46 -24.69
CA LYS A 6 -10.89 -32.47 -24.39
C LYS A 6 -11.23 -32.07 -22.95
N ALA A 7 -10.27 -32.18 -22.02
CA ALA A 7 -10.43 -31.81 -20.62
C ALA A 7 -10.30 -30.29 -20.34
N LEU A 8 -9.87 -29.48 -21.32
CA LEU A 8 -9.68 -28.03 -21.14
C LEU A 8 -10.96 -27.21 -21.40
N SER A 9 -12.03 -27.82 -21.91
CA SER A 9 -13.25 -27.12 -22.34
C SER A 9 -14.54 -27.68 -21.73
N ASP A 10 -14.45 -28.60 -20.76
CA ASP A 10 -15.64 -29.17 -20.13
C ASP A 10 -16.02 -28.37 -18.88
N ASN A 11 -16.57 -27.18 -19.13
CA ASN A 11 -17.44 -26.46 -18.20
C ASN A 11 -18.19 -25.40 -19.00
N SER A 12 -19.47 -25.64 -19.26
CA SER A 12 -20.44 -24.68 -19.81
C SER A 12 -20.76 -23.52 -18.86
N ALA A 13 -19.89 -23.25 -17.88
CA ALA A 13 -20.03 -22.15 -16.95
C ALA A 13 -19.70 -20.83 -17.64
N SER A 14 -20.75 -20.06 -17.93
CA SER A 14 -20.63 -18.66 -18.35
C SER A 14 -19.73 -17.90 -17.37
N VAL A 15 -18.72 -17.19 -17.87
CA VAL A 15 -17.87 -16.32 -17.05
C VAL A 15 -18.73 -15.16 -16.54
N PRO A 16 -18.90 -14.99 -15.22
CA PRO A 16 -19.74 -13.92 -14.67
C PRO A 16 -19.28 -12.56 -15.17
N GLY A 17 -20.22 -11.79 -15.73
CA GLY A 17 -19.92 -10.45 -16.20
C GLY A 17 -21.04 -9.86 -17.04
N PRO A 18 -20.93 -8.56 -17.37
CA PRO A 18 -21.97 -7.81 -18.06
C PRO A 18 -22.08 -8.17 -19.55
N SER A 19 -21.06 -8.77 -20.15
CA SER A 19 -21.07 -9.25 -21.53
C SER A 19 -21.32 -10.76 -21.58
N THR A 20 -21.97 -11.23 -22.65
CA THR A 20 -22.07 -12.66 -22.96
C THR A 20 -20.74 -13.25 -23.45
N ASN A 21 -19.77 -12.40 -23.81
CA ASN A 21 -18.45 -12.84 -24.25
C ASN A 21 -17.48 -12.92 -23.03
N PRO A 22 -16.94 -14.10 -22.72
CA PRO A 22 -16.04 -14.29 -21.59
C PRO A 22 -14.72 -13.50 -21.74
N ALA A 23 -14.18 -13.35 -22.95
CA ALA A 23 -12.96 -12.58 -23.18
C ALA A 23 -13.16 -11.09 -22.89
N THR A 24 -14.33 -10.56 -23.25
CA THR A 24 -14.72 -9.19 -22.94
C THR A 24 -14.89 -8.98 -21.44
N ASN A 25 -15.49 -9.93 -20.72
CA ASN A 25 -15.65 -9.85 -19.25
C ASN A 25 -14.30 -9.79 -18.53
N VAL A 26 -13.33 -10.63 -18.93
CA VAL A 26 -11.99 -10.62 -18.33
C VAL A 26 -11.26 -9.31 -18.65
N MET A 27 -11.35 -8.81 -19.88
CA MET A 27 -10.76 -7.51 -20.24
C MET A 27 -11.37 -6.36 -19.43
N MET A 28 -12.70 -6.34 -19.26
CA MET A 28 -13.39 -5.36 -18.43
C MET A 28 -12.93 -5.44 -16.97
N ALA A 29 -12.83 -6.65 -16.42
CA ALA A 29 -12.35 -6.87 -15.06
C ALA A 29 -10.91 -6.33 -14.89
N ASP A 30 -10.01 -6.62 -15.84
CA ASP A 30 -8.63 -6.12 -15.81
C ASP A 30 -8.56 -4.58 -15.85
N ILE A 31 -9.38 -3.95 -16.70
CA ILE A 31 -9.46 -2.49 -16.78
C ILE A 31 -9.97 -1.92 -15.45
N VAL A 32 -11.07 -2.48 -14.92
CA VAL A 32 -11.66 -2.06 -13.65
C VAL A 32 -10.65 -2.20 -12.52
N MET A 33 -9.90 -3.30 -12.46
CA MET A 33 -8.89 -3.51 -11.42
C MET A 33 -7.75 -2.48 -11.51
N ARG A 34 -7.27 -2.14 -12.71
CA ARG A 34 -6.23 -1.11 -12.90
C ARG A 34 -6.71 0.28 -12.55
N VAL A 35 -7.92 0.65 -12.97
CA VAL A 35 -8.52 1.95 -12.68
C VAL A 35 -8.84 2.07 -11.19
N GLY A 36 -9.52 1.07 -10.62
CA GLY A 36 -9.92 1.03 -9.23
C GLY A 36 -8.72 1.12 -8.28
N THR A 37 -7.65 0.40 -8.56
CA THR A 37 -6.41 0.46 -7.75
C THR A 37 -5.79 1.86 -7.79
N SER A 38 -5.77 2.51 -8.95
CA SER A 38 -5.20 3.86 -9.12
C SER A 38 -5.99 4.92 -8.34
N VAL A 39 -7.31 4.84 -8.40
CA VAL A 39 -8.21 5.72 -7.63
C VAL A 39 -8.08 5.49 -6.13
N MET A 40 -8.09 4.23 -5.70
CA MET A 40 -7.94 3.86 -4.29
C MET A 40 -6.62 4.36 -3.70
N ARG A 41 -5.53 4.25 -4.47
CA ARG A 41 -4.22 4.78 -4.06
C ARG A 41 -4.27 6.29 -3.81
N GLY A 42 -4.81 7.07 -4.74
CA GLY A 42 -4.91 8.53 -4.58
C GLY A 42 -5.75 8.91 -3.35
N PHE A 43 -6.81 8.16 -3.08
CA PHE A 43 -7.64 8.35 -1.88
C PHE A 43 -6.87 8.09 -0.58
N VAL A 44 -6.14 6.96 -0.49
CA VAL A 44 -5.34 6.61 0.70
C VAL A 44 -4.23 7.63 0.94
N GLU A 45 -3.50 8.02 -0.11
CA GLU A 45 -2.42 9.02 -0.01
C GLU A 45 -2.96 10.37 0.50
N LYS A 46 -4.08 10.86 -0.08
CA LYS A 46 -4.71 12.11 0.36
C LYS A 46 -5.20 12.01 1.80
N ARG A 47 -5.79 10.89 2.22
CA ARG A 47 -6.27 10.68 3.59
C ARG A 47 -5.14 10.71 4.61
N PHE A 48 -4.00 10.07 4.32
CA PHE A 48 -2.85 10.08 5.22
C PHE A 48 -2.23 11.47 5.36
N LEU A 49 -2.19 12.24 4.26
CA LEU A 49 -1.60 13.58 4.28
C LEU A 49 -2.53 14.65 4.87
N LYS A 50 -3.86 14.47 4.75
CA LYS A 50 -4.87 15.43 5.22
C LYS A 50 -4.69 15.79 6.71
N GLY A 51 -4.38 14.82 7.56
CA GLY A 51 -4.25 15.03 9.01
C GLY A 51 -3.05 15.89 9.42
N ARG A 52 -2.00 15.95 8.59
CA ARG A 52 -0.75 16.67 8.91
C ARG A 52 -0.55 17.97 8.14
N TYR A 53 -1.07 18.05 6.91
CA TYR A 53 -0.80 19.15 5.98
C TYR A 53 -2.05 19.94 5.58
N GLY A 54 -3.24 19.56 6.04
CA GLY A 54 -4.49 20.20 5.60
C GLY A 54 -4.97 19.68 4.24
N LYS A 55 -6.20 20.01 3.86
CA LYS A 55 -6.89 19.42 2.70
C LYS A 55 -6.25 19.83 1.37
N ASP A 56 -5.94 21.12 1.22
CA ASP A 56 -5.53 21.70 -0.07
C ASP A 56 -4.05 21.41 -0.35
N THR A 57 -3.18 21.58 0.65
CA THR A 57 -1.76 21.18 0.55
C THR A 57 -1.61 19.68 0.36
N ALA A 58 -2.44 18.84 1.02
CA ALA A 58 -2.42 17.40 0.76
C ALA A 58 -2.81 17.07 -0.69
N GLN A 59 -3.79 17.78 -1.27
CA GLN A 59 -4.18 17.58 -2.67
C GLN A 59 -3.05 17.94 -3.63
N GLU A 60 -2.39 19.07 -3.40
CA GLU A 60 -1.29 19.53 -4.25
C GLU A 60 -0.06 18.61 -4.15
N ILE A 61 0.28 18.16 -2.93
CA ILE A 61 1.34 17.18 -2.71
C ILE A 61 1.05 15.88 -3.45
N VAL A 62 -0.17 15.35 -3.36
CA VAL A 62 -0.55 14.12 -4.06
C VAL A 62 -0.47 14.33 -5.57
N ASN A 63 -1.02 15.40 -6.11
CA ASN A 63 -1.04 15.64 -7.56
C ASN A 63 0.39 15.74 -8.15
N ASN A 64 1.27 16.51 -7.53
CA ASN A 64 2.63 16.72 -8.03
C ASN A 64 3.56 15.53 -7.79
N ARG A 65 3.44 14.87 -6.63
CA ARG A 65 4.32 13.74 -6.26
C ARG A 65 3.86 12.42 -6.87
N SER A 66 2.55 12.24 -7.10
CA SER A 66 1.97 11.00 -7.59
C SER A 66 2.46 10.65 -8.99
N LEU A 67 2.66 11.61 -9.92
CA LEU A 67 3.13 11.29 -11.27
C LEU A 67 4.54 10.67 -11.29
N LYS A 68 5.52 11.33 -10.65
CA LYS A 68 6.91 10.84 -10.58
C LYS A 68 7.01 9.53 -9.80
N LYS A 69 6.30 9.46 -8.66
CA LYS A 69 6.30 8.26 -7.82
C LYS A 69 5.59 7.11 -8.51
N THR A 70 4.47 7.33 -9.19
CA THR A 70 3.70 6.28 -9.89
C THR A 70 4.56 5.59 -10.93
N LEU A 71 5.34 6.33 -11.72
CA LEU A 71 6.31 5.74 -12.66
C LEU A 71 7.31 4.80 -11.96
N ALA A 72 7.97 5.28 -10.90
CA ALA A 72 8.91 4.47 -10.13
C ALA A 72 8.23 3.28 -9.43
N THR A 73 7.03 3.49 -8.88
CA THR A 73 6.27 2.45 -8.17
C THR A 73 5.81 1.39 -9.15
N VAL A 74 5.37 1.76 -10.36
CA VAL A 74 4.95 0.80 -11.40
C VAL A 74 6.13 -0.02 -11.88
N ALA A 75 7.31 0.57 -12.02
CA ALA A 75 8.54 -0.15 -12.38
C ALA A 75 8.92 -1.17 -11.29
N VAL A 76 8.96 -0.74 -10.03
CA VAL A 76 9.27 -1.61 -8.88
C VAL A 76 8.19 -2.67 -8.70
N ALA A 77 6.90 -2.31 -8.82
CA ALA A 77 5.79 -3.23 -8.70
C ALA A 77 5.82 -4.27 -9.81
N LYS A 78 6.04 -3.89 -11.08
CA LYS A 78 6.21 -4.87 -12.17
C LYS A 78 7.38 -5.82 -11.91
N LEU A 79 8.48 -5.34 -11.34
CA LEU A 79 9.62 -6.19 -10.98
C LEU A 79 9.26 -7.14 -9.83
N ALA A 80 8.54 -6.64 -8.82
CA ALA A 80 8.10 -7.38 -7.65
C ALA A 80 7.01 -8.43 -7.97
N THR A 81 6.07 -8.10 -8.85
CA THR A 81 4.89 -8.93 -9.18
C THR A 81 5.11 -9.83 -10.38
N LYS A 82 6.22 -9.70 -11.11
CA LYS A 82 6.62 -10.68 -12.16
C LYS A 82 6.74 -12.10 -11.60
N SER A 83 6.86 -12.26 -10.28
CA SER A 83 6.89 -13.57 -9.62
C SER A 83 6.14 -13.55 -8.29
N THR A 84 5.40 -14.63 -7.98
CA THR A 84 4.72 -14.82 -6.69
C THR A 84 5.69 -14.85 -5.50
N PRO A 85 6.92 -15.43 -5.59
CA PRO A 85 7.89 -15.35 -4.49
C PRO A 85 8.40 -13.92 -4.25
N GLY A 86 8.60 -13.12 -5.30
CA GLY A 86 9.06 -11.73 -5.19
C GLY A 86 8.07 -10.84 -4.44
N ALA A 87 6.77 -11.03 -4.70
CA ALA A 87 5.71 -10.35 -3.98
C ALA A 87 5.70 -10.69 -2.48
N VAL A 88 5.94 -11.96 -2.11
CA VAL A 88 6.00 -12.39 -0.71
C VAL A 88 7.20 -11.78 0.02
N VAL A 89 8.38 -11.75 -0.61
CA VAL A 89 9.59 -11.17 0.01
C VAL A 89 9.42 -9.67 0.25
N ILE A 90 8.94 -8.93 -0.76
CA ILE A 90 8.75 -7.48 -0.63
C ILE A 90 7.60 -7.17 0.33
N GLY A 91 6.50 -7.92 0.24
CA GLY A 91 5.36 -7.80 1.14
C GLY A 91 5.75 -8.04 2.60
N SER A 92 6.50 -9.11 2.88
CA SER A 92 6.95 -9.43 4.23
C SER A 92 7.98 -8.43 4.77
N GLY A 93 8.94 -7.98 3.95
CA GLY A 93 9.89 -6.93 4.35
C GLY A 93 9.21 -5.61 4.71
N LEU A 94 8.21 -5.19 3.95
CA LEU A 94 7.41 -4.01 4.26
C LEU A 94 6.63 -4.19 5.57
N LEU A 95 5.99 -5.33 5.78
CA LEU A 95 5.29 -5.63 7.04
C LEU A 95 6.25 -5.56 8.24
N VAL A 96 7.40 -6.22 8.15
CA VAL A 96 8.43 -6.18 9.20
C VAL A 96 8.86 -4.74 9.48
N LYS A 97 9.14 -3.94 8.45
CA LYS A 97 9.53 -2.53 8.62
C LYS A 97 8.44 -1.70 9.30
N THR A 98 7.16 -1.89 8.94
CA THR A 98 6.07 -1.14 9.57
C THR A 98 5.94 -1.45 11.06
N LEU A 99 6.07 -2.72 11.45
CA LEU A 99 6.04 -3.13 12.85
C LEU A 99 7.26 -2.59 13.61
N TRP A 100 8.43 -2.59 12.97
CA TRP A 100 9.65 -2.03 13.54
C TRP A 100 9.53 -0.53 13.79
N ASP A 101 9.11 0.25 12.79
CA ASP A 101 8.95 1.71 12.91
C ASP A 101 7.93 2.06 14.02
N ARG A 102 6.86 1.27 14.17
CA ARG A 102 5.90 1.43 15.28
C ARG A 102 6.53 1.14 16.65
N SER A 103 7.36 0.11 16.73
CA SER A 103 8.08 -0.26 17.96
C SER A 103 9.07 0.83 18.35
N GLN A 104 9.83 1.35 17.39
CA GLN A 104 10.83 2.38 17.62
C GLN A 104 10.20 3.68 18.13
N ARG A 105 9.09 4.13 17.54
CA ARG A 105 8.36 5.32 18.01
C ARG A 105 7.90 5.22 19.46
N ARG A 106 7.55 4.01 19.93
CA ARG A 106 7.21 3.79 21.35
C ARG A 106 8.43 3.93 22.25
N ARG A 107 9.60 3.47 21.79
CA ARG A 107 10.86 3.60 22.54
C ARG A 107 11.29 5.07 22.60
N ASP A 108 11.18 5.78 21.49
CA ASP A 108 11.54 7.21 21.43
C ASP A 108 10.62 8.05 22.32
N ALA A 109 9.31 7.75 22.35
CA ALA A 109 8.37 8.39 23.25
C ALA A 109 8.66 8.13 24.74
N LYS A 110 9.08 6.90 25.10
CA LYS A 110 9.51 6.59 26.46
C LYS A 110 10.75 7.39 26.86
N LYS A 111 11.76 7.41 25.99
CA LYS A 111 12.98 8.20 26.22
C LYS A 111 12.68 9.70 26.40
N ALA A 112 11.77 10.25 25.59
CA ALA A 112 11.36 11.64 25.75
C ALA A 112 10.67 11.88 27.11
N GLY A 113 9.82 10.96 27.56
CA GLY A 113 9.22 11.03 28.89
C GLY A 113 10.23 10.91 30.03
N ASP A 114 11.18 9.98 29.94
CA ASP A 114 12.24 9.79 30.93
C ASP A 114 13.12 11.05 31.05
N GLN A 115 13.42 11.71 29.92
CA GLN A 115 14.15 12.98 29.92
C GLN A 115 13.36 14.09 30.65
N THR A 116 12.06 14.22 30.38
CA THR A 116 11.22 15.20 31.08
C THR A 116 11.15 14.95 32.59
N LEU A 117 11.09 13.69 33.03
CA LEU A 117 11.09 13.34 34.45
C LEU A 117 12.43 13.67 35.13
N ILE A 118 13.56 13.43 34.44
CA ILE A 118 14.89 13.79 34.95
C ILE A 118 15.06 15.31 35.06
N GLU A 119 14.53 16.07 34.10
CA GLU A 119 14.55 17.54 34.14
C GLU A 119 13.70 18.09 35.29
N GLN A 120 12.49 17.55 35.51
CA GLN A 120 11.63 17.93 36.63
C GLN A 120 12.29 17.68 37.98
N ALA A 121 12.90 16.50 38.18
CA ALA A 121 13.61 16.18 39.41
C ALA A 121 14.78 17.15 39.67
N ARG A 122 15.54 17.51 38.63
CA ARG A 122 16.65 18.47 38.76
C ARG A 122 16.21 19.90 39.06
N SER A 123 15.06 20.34 38.57
CA SER A 123 14.55 21.68 38.88
C SER A 123 14.02 21.77 40.31
N GLU A 124 13.43 20.69 40.83
CA GLU A 124 12.86 20.66 42.18
C GLU A 124 13.95 20.66 43.27
N ASP A 125 15.07 19.97 43.04
CA ASP A 125 16.25 20.00 43.93
C ASP A 125 17.00 21.35 43.92
N ALA A 126 16.74 22.24 42.95
CA ALA A 126 17.42 23.53 42.82
C ALA A 126 16.68 24.69 43.51
N ASP A 127 15.43 24.45 43.92
CA ASP A 127 14.55 25.42 44.59
C ASP A 127 14.44 25.19 46.12
N GLU A 128 15.17 24.20 46.69
CA GLU A 128 15.46 24.03 48.14
C GLU A 128 16.79 24.69 48.55
#